data_AF-A0A7C2S0X1-F1
#
_entry.id   AF-A0A7C2S0X1-F1
#
_cell.length_a   1.000
_cell.length_b   1.000
_cell.length_c   1.000
_cell.angle_alpha   90.00
_cell.angle_beta   90.00
_cell.angle_gamma   90.00
#
_symmetry.space_group_name_H-M   'P 1'
#
loop_
_entity.id
_entity.type
_entity.pdbx_description
1 polymer ?
#
loop_
_entity_poly.entity_id
_entity_poly.type
_entity_poly.pdbx_seq_one_letter_code
_entity_poly.pdbx_strand_id
1 'polypeptide(L)'
;MKRSLLVASILLLLSCVGGDDEGQDFGNIFEGTDGLILTQEDHPDGWGRSDCFACHPINEIHRVDRTGGLLPLEDIQEFVEQEGLDSCPICHGDNGVME
;
A
#
# COMPACT_ATOMS: atom_id res chain seq x y z
N MET A 1 1.51 -19.95 40.30
CA MET A 1 2.67 -19.74 39.39
C MET A 1 2.29 -19.91 37.93
N LYS A 2 1.96 -21.12 37.43
CA LYS A 2 1.61 -21.34 36.01
C LYS A 2 0.43 -20.49 35.48
N ARG A 3 -0.63 -20.33 36.28
CA ARG A 3 -1.80 -19.48 35.93
C ARG A 3 -1.46 -17.98 35.88
N SER A 4 -0.61 -17.51 36.78
CA SER A 4 -0.17 -16.10 36.83
C SER A 4 0.76 -15.75 35.66
N LEU A 5 1.60 -16.70 35.21
CA LEU A 5 2.39 -16.55 33.98
C LEU A 5 1.49 -16.42 32.75
N LEU A 6 0.44 -17.24 32.66
CA LEU A 6 -0.46 -17.24 31.51
C LEU A 6 -1.26 -15.93 31.39
N VAL A 7 -1.71 -15.37 32.51
CA VAL A 7 -2.40 -14.07 32.55
C VAL A 7 -1.45 -12.93 32.19
N ALA A 8 -0.20 -12.97 32.66
CA ALA A 8 0.81 -11.98 32.28
C ALA A 8 1.15 -12.02 30.78
N SER A 9 1.22 -13.21 30.18
CA SER A 9 1.42 -13.37 28.74
C SER A 9 0.27 -12.81 27.91
N ILE A 10 -0.99 -12.98 28.34
CA ILE A 10 -2.16 -12.42 27.64
C ILE A 10 -2.17 -10.89 27.70
N LEU A 11 -1.81 -10.31 28.84
CA LEU A 11 -1.72 -8.85 29.01
C LEU A 11 -0.62 -8.21 28.16
N LEU A 12 0.49 -8.92 27.93
CA LEU A 12 1.56 -8.47 27.02
C LEU A 12 1.13 -8.50 25.54
N LEU A 13 0.30 -9.46 25.14
CA LEU A 13 -0.24 -9.54 23.77
C LEU A 13 -1.24 -8.39 23.49
N LEU A 14 -2.02 -7.99 24.49
CA LEU A 14 -2.96 -6.87 24.38
C LEU A 14 -2.25 -5.50 24.30
N SER A 15 -1.00 -5.39 24.75
CA SER A 15 -0.21 -4.15 24.67
C SER A 15 0.40 -3.88 23.27
N CYS A 16 0.36 -4.84 22.35
CA CYS A 16 0.83 -4.67 20.97
C CYS A 16 -0.26 -4.20 20.00
N VAL A 17 -1.51 -4.06 20.46
CA VAL A 17 -2.63 -3.51 19.70
C VAL A 17 -2.79 -2.06 20.13
N GLY A 18 -2.19 -1.11 19.43
CA GLY A 18 -2.29 0.30 19.85
C GLY A 18 -1.84 1.35 18.85
N GLY A 19 -1.50 0.99 17.61
CA GLY A 19 -1.29 1.94 16.53
C GLY A 19 -2.43 1.84 15.52
N ASP A 20 -2.88 2.98 15.01
CA ASP A 20 -3.67 2.98 13.77
C ASP A 20 -2.74 2.47 12.66
N ASP A 21 -3.15 1.38 12.02
CA ASP A 21 -2.44 0.79 10.91
C ASP A 21 -2.82 1.55 9.63
N GLU A 22 -1.93 2.43 9.20
CA GLU A 22 -2.07 3.26 8.00
C GLU A 22 -1.60 2.55 6.71
N GLY A 23 -1.27 1.25 6.82
CA GLY A 23 -0.72 0.44 5.75
C GLY A 23 0.71 0.81 5.37
N GLN A 24 1.11 0.42 4.16
CA GLN A 24 2.41 0.79 3.61
C GLN A 24 2.46 2.28 3.30
N ASP A 25 3.56 2.91 3.71
CA ASP A 25 3.82 4.32 3.49
C ASP A 25 5.01 4.51 2.53
N PHE A 26 4.73 5.12 1.38
CA PHE A 26 5.71 5.49 0.36
C PHE A 26 5.82 7.01 0.19
N GLY A 27 5.24 7.79 1.11
CA GLY A 27 5.18 9.24 1.04
C GLY A 27 4.13 9.77 0.07
N ASN A 28 4.29 11.03 -0.32
CA ASN A 28 3.42 11.67 -1.31
C ASN A 28 3.94 11.34 -2.72
N ILE A 29 3.14 10.62 -3.51
CA ILE A 29 3.51 10.19 -4.85
C ILE A 29 3.83 11.35 -5.81
N PHE A 30 3.30 12.56 -5.56
CA PHE A 30 3.64 13.75 -6.35
C PHE A 30 5.04 14.31 -6.08
N GLU A 31 5.75 13.81 -5.06
CA GLU A 31 7.14 14.15 -4.79
C GLU A 31 8.13 13.26 -5.57
N GLY A 32 7.65 12.20 -6.22
CA GLY A 32 8.43 11.33 -7.11
C GLY A 32 8.72 11.94 -8.48
N THR A 33 9.50 11.23 -9.30
CA THR A 33 10.07 11.76 -10.56
C THR A 33 9.01 12.20 -11.57
N ASP A 34 7.99 11.36 -11.80
CA ASP A 34 6.91 11.63 -12.78
C ASP A 34 5.50 11.66 -12.13
N GLY A 35 5.43 11.85 -10.81
CA GLY A 35 4.17 11.85 -10.08
C GLY A 35 3.50 10.48 -10.09
N LEU A 36 2.29 10.38 -10.66
CA LEU A 36 1.51 9.13 -10.64
C LEU A 36 2.09 8.04 -11.54
N ILE A 37 2.77 8.43 -12.63
CA ILE A 37 3.34 7.48 -13.57
C ILE A 37 4.63 6.92 -12.99
N LEU A 38 4.71 5.59 -12.89
CA LEU A 38 5.89 4.94 -12.34
C LEU A 38 7.04 5.02 -13.31
N THR A 39 8.23 5.22 -12.78
CA THR A 39 9.48 5.22 -13.53
C THR A 39 10.39 4.09 -13.05
N GLN A 40 11.35 3.69 -13.89
CA GLN A 40 12.38 2.74 -13.48
C GLN A 40 13.22 3.27 -12.31
N GLU A 41 13.40 4.59 -12.21
CA GLU A 41 14.14 5.23 -11.12
C GLU A 41 13.40 5.07 -9.78
N ASP A 42 12.08 5.23 -9.78
CA ASP A 42 11.26 5.10 -8.57
C ASP A 42 10.97 3.62 -8.20
N HIS A 43 11.01 2.71 -9.18
CA HIS A 43 10.67 1.28 -9.01
C HIS A 43 11.78 0.31 -9.44
N PRO A 44 13.04 0.45 -8.99
CA PRO A 44 14.16 -0.33 -9.54
C PRO A 44 14.00 -1.84 -9.37
N ASP A 45 13.40 -2.29 -8.26
CA ASP A 45 13.18 -3.71 -7.96
C ASP A 45 11.90 -4.28 -8.60
N GLY A 46 10.93 -3.41 -8.89
CA GLY A 46 9.60 -3.76 -9.40
C GLY A 46 9.40 -3.50 -10.89
N TRP A 47 10.30 -2.77 -11.54
CA TRP A 47 10.17 -2.35 -12.93
C TRP A 47 10.08 -3.55 -13.88
N GLY A 48 9.17 -3.47 -14.85
CA GLY A 48 8.89 -4.52 -15.83
C GLY A 48 8.05 -5.68 -15.30
N ARG A 49 7.51 -5.59 -14.09
CA ARG A 49 6.59 -6.59 -13.53
C ARG A 49 5.14 -6.21 -13.78
N SER A 50 4.34 -7.17 -14.24
CA SER A 50 2.88 -7.00 -14.36
C SER A 50 2.12 -7.29 -13.05
N ASP A 51 2.73 -8.02 -12.11
CA ASP A 51 2.12 -8.37 -10.83
C ASP A 51 2.54 -7.39 -9.72
N CYS A 52 1.82 -6.28 -9.61
CA CYS A 52 2.03 -5.23 -8.61
C CYS A 52 1.83 -5.73 -7.18
N PHE A 53 0.88 -6.64 -6.96
CA PHE A 53 0.51 -7.10 -5.60
C PHE A 53 1.57 -7.98 -4.94
N ALA A 54 2.56 -8.45 -5.69
CA ALA A 54 3.72 -9.11 -5.11
C ALA A 54 4.55 -8.22 -4.18
N CYS A 55 4.52 -6.89 -4.40
CA CYS A 55 5.22 -5.89 -3.58
C CYS A 55 4.23 -4.97 -2.83
N HIS A 56 3.07 -4.73 -3.42
CA HIS A 56 2.04 -3.82 -2.92
C HIS A 56 0.75 -4.57 -2.61
N PRO A 57 0.63 -5.23 -1.45
CA PRO A 57 -0.61 -5.92 -1.09
C PRO A 57 -1.79 -4.95 -1.14
N ILE A 58 -2.86 -5.34 -1.82
CA ILE A 58 -4.05 -4.50 -2.05
C ILE A 58 -4.64 -3.93 -0.75
N ASN A 59 -4.52 -4.68 0.35
CA ASN A 59 -5.04 -4.30 1.66
C ASN A 59 -4.10 -3.38 2.46
N GLU A 60 -2.91 -3.08 1.94
CA GLU A 60 -1.89 -2.23 2.57
C GLU A 60 -1.68 -0.91 1.82
N ILE A 61 -2.08 -0.84 0.56
CA ILE A 61 -2.00 0.38 -0.27
C ILE A 61 -3.30 1.18 -0.23
N HIS A 62 -3.24 2.44 -0.64
CA HIS A 62 -4.40 3.35 -0.72
C HIS A 62 -5.24 3.45 0.57
N ARG A 63 -4.65 3.25 1.75
CA ARG A 63 -5.39 3.34 3.03
C ARG A 63 -5.53 4.76 3.56
N VAL A 64 -4.54 5.61 3.27
CA VAL A 64 -4.46 6.99 3.74
C VAL A 64 -4.11 7.88 2.55
N ASP A 65 -4.78 9.04 2.48
CA ASP A 65 -4.45 10.06 1.50
C ASP A 65 -3.17 10.79 1.92
N ARG A 66 -2.10 10.50 1.18
CA ARG A 66 -0.78 11.12 1.36
C ARG A 66 -0.54 12.27 0.37
N THR A 67 -1.51 12.54 -0.50
CA THR A 67 -1.43 13.60 -1.51
C THR A 67 -1.91 14.96 -1.01
N GLY A 68 -2.53 15.01 0.17
CA GLY A 68 -3.06 16.23 0.76
C GLY A 68 -4.40 16.67 0.16
N GLY A 69 -5.26 15.73 -0.24
CA GLY A 69 -6.60 15.98 -0.76
C GLY A 69 -6.66 16.20 -2.27
N LEU A 70 -5.58 15.89 -3.00
CA LEU A 70 -5.52 16.11 -4.45
C LEU A 70 -6.22 15.01 -5.25
N LEU A 71 -6.35 13.82 -4.66
CA LEU A 71 -6.99 12.67 -5.28
C LEU A 71 -8.16 12.15 -4.44
N PRO A 72 -9.25 11.67 -5.07
CA PRO A 72 -10.39 11.14 -4.36
C PRO A 72 -10.09 9.73 -3.84
N LEU A 73 -9.63 9.61 -2.59
CA LEU A 73 -9.22 8.31 -2.03
C LEU A 73 -10.33 7.26 -2.03
N GLU A 74 -11.56 7.64 -1.66
CA GLU A 74 -12.70 6.72 -1.59
C GLU A 74 -13.02 6.13 -2.98
N ASP A 75 -13.03 6.96 -4.03
CA ASP A 75 -13.24 6.51 -5.41
C ASP A 75 -12.12 5.59 -5.90
N ILE A 76 -10.86 5.88 -5.51
CA ILE A 76 -9.70 5.04 -5.85
C ILE A 76 -9.81 3.68 -5.17
N GLN A 77 -10.19 3.64 -3.89
CA GLN A 77 -10.38 2.39 -3.15
C GLN A 77 -11.47 1.54 -3.78
N GLU A 78 -12.62 2.14 -4.10
CA GLU A 78 -13.72 1.45 -4.77
C GLU A 78 -13.28 0.91 -6.14
N PHE A 79 -12.54 1.70 -6.91
CA PHE A 79 -12.06 1.29 -8.23
C PHE A 79 -11.09 0.11 -8.16
N VAL A 80 -10.11 0.15 -7.24
CA VAL A 80 -9.13 -0.92 -7.04
C VAL A 80 -9.79 -2.17 -6.48
N GLU A 81 -10.82 -2.05 -5.62
CA GLU A 81 -11.59 -3.20 -5.11
C GLU A 81 -12.36 -3.91 -6.24
N GLN A 82 -12.95 -3.16 -7.17
CA GLN A 82 -13.75 -3.72 -8.27
C GLN A 82 -12.90 -4.34 -9.38
N GLU A 83 -11.86 -3.64 -9.82
CA GLU A 83 -11.07 -4.02 -10.99
C GLU A 83 -9.77 -4.75 -10.62
N GLY A 84 -9.36 -4.72 -9.34
CA GLY A 84 -8.17 -5.42 -8.86
C GLY A 84 -6.89 -4.95 -9.56
N LEU A 85 -6.03 -5.90 -9.93
CA LEU A 85 -4.73 -5.62 -10.53
C LEU A 85 -4.83 -4.85 -11.87
N ASP A 86 -5.91 -5.04 -12.62
CA ASP A 86 -6.12 -4.42 -13.93
C ASP A 86 -6.36 -2.90 -13.81
N SER A 87 -6.70 -2.39 -12.62
CA SER A 87 -6.84 -0.96 -12.35
C SER A 87 -5.51 -0.22 -12.34
N CYS A 88 -4.41 -0.89 -11.96
CA CYS A 88 -3.14 -0.22 -11.64
C CYS A 88 -2.59 0.59 -12.82
N PRO A 89 -2.52 0.05 -14.05
CA PRO A 89 -1.91 0.75 -15.17
C PRO A 89 -2.67 2.02 -15.61
N ILE A 90 -3.93 2.17 -15.22
CA ILE A 90 -4.77 3.32 -15.59
C ILE A 90 -4.23 4.61 -14.97
N CYS A 91 -3.71 4.53 -13.74
CA CYS A 91 -3.13 5.67 -13.03
C CYS A 91 -1.60 5.66 -13.04
N HIS A 92 -1.01 4.46 -13.03
CA HIS A 92 0.42 4.27 -12.80
C HIS A 92 1.25 3.98 -14.05
N GLY A 93 0.61 3.81 -15.21
CA GLY A 93 1.27 3.41 -16.44
C GLY A 93 1.58 1.90 -16.48
N ASP A 94 2.25 1.47 -17.54
CA ASP A 94 2.50 0.05 -17.83
C ASP A 94 3.61 -0.59 -16.96
N ASN A 95 4.22 0.16 -16.04
CA ASN A 95 5.38 -0.25 -15.25
C ASN A 95 6.54 -0.78 -16.13
N GLY A 96 6.69 -0.27 -17.36
CA GLY A 96 7.72 -0.70 -18.30
C GLY A 96 7.54 -2.12 -18.83
N VAL A 97 6.35 -2.72 -18.69
CA VAL A 97 6.03 -4.02 -19.28
C VAL A 97 5.97 -3.87 -20.81
N MET A 98 6.87 -4.54 -21.53
CA MET A 98 6.85 -4.59 -22.99
C MET A 98 5.78 -5.58 -23.47
N GLU A 99 4.94 -5.16 -24.42
CA GLU A 99 3.97 -6.03 -25.12
C GLU A 99 4.62 -7.22 -25.85
#